data_AF-A0A6P8HCF2-F1
#
_entry.id   AF-A0A6P8HCF2-F1
#
_cell.length_a   1.000
_cell.length_b   1.000
_cell.length_c   1.000
_cell.angle_alpha   90.00
_cell.angle_beta   90.00
_cell.angle_gamma   90.00
#
_symmetry.space_group_name_H-M   'P 1'
#
loop_
_entity.id
_entity.type
_entity.pdbx_description
1 polymer ?
#
loop_
_entity_poly.entity_id
_entity_poly.type
_entity_poly.pdbx_seq_one_letter_code
_entity_poly.pdbx_strand_id
1 'polypeptide(L)'
;MFVAFDFEEWENSSLPGWACDKLGCGSRAFMANFSQYWNSSPDMFFAPYGQLQGAIIMDTMMNYDSTPNSQIVPLQLKTIFPKQYKSIIGNKKRGDFLLITGRQRDTGRQRDDKELLDTFESCYNRIDISLAITGRERSDKYKLQVFPLPFHGPPSKLPERDKSSIRPFLRSDHVSFWNKLTSNRAIFLSDTANMRSYMRTCYHQLCDSLSHVTDDVLGFLSKSCDTIVMTTNVLTKTRCSSGRNSSSEGLTSGTIAKIVVAGICTFIGFVIVTVAKSTYCRRRSSDSDVLVDGDQLEEVSLDFTSPEPESCEDQSSV
;
A
#
# COMPACT_ATOMS: atom_id res chain seq x y z
N MET A 1 -8.25 4.21 -1.87
CA MET A 1 -9.22 3.30 -1.23
C MET A 1 -8.45 2.47 -0.23
N PHE A 2 -8.92 2.43 1.01
CA PHE A 2 -8.41 1.56 2.06
C PHE A 2 -9.47 0.49 2.32
N VAL A 3 -9.07 -0.77 2.41
CA VAL A 3 -9.98 -1.89 2.67
C VAL A 3 -9.29 -2.81 3.66
N ALA A 4 -10.02 -3.26 4.67
CA ALA A 4 -9.58 -4.29 5.59
C ALA A 4 -10.33 -5.58 5.25
N PHE A 5 -9.60 -6.69 5.16
CA PHE A 5 -10.15 -8.02 5.07
C PHE A 5 -9.69 -8.74 6.34
N ASP A 6 -10.64 -9.16 7.16
CA ASP A 6 -10.35 -9.95 8.34
C ASP A 6 -11.21 -11.21 8.28
N PHE A 7 -10.53 -12.35 8.33
CA PHE A 7 -11.14 -13.67 8.42
C PHE A 7 -10.19 -14.54 9.23
N GLU A 8 -10.74 -15.36 10.11
CA GLU A 8 -9.98 -16.30 10.92
C GLU A 8 -9.21 -17.27 9.98
N GLU A 9 -7.85 -17.24 10.01
CA GLU A 9 -6.96 -18.06 9.14
C GLU A 9 -7.23 -19.58 9.31
N TRP A 10 -8.06 -19.96 10.29
CA TRP A 10 -8.34 -21.33 10.75
C TRP A 10 -9.83 -21.65 10.88
N GLU A 11 -10.72 -20.97 10.16
CA GLU A 11 -12.13 -21.39 10.15
C GLU A 11 -12.25 -22.85 9.71
N ASN A 12 -12.84 -23.67 10.58
CA ASN A 12 -13.11 -25.06 10.25
C ASN A 12 -14.23 -25.10 9.21
N SER A 13 -13.86 -25.42 7.97
CA SER A 13 -14.78 -25.55 6.83
C SER A 13 -15.84 -26.65 7.00
N SER A 14 -15.77 -27.42 8.09
CA SER A 14 -16.76 -28.43 8.47
C SER A 14 -17.85 -27.86 9.39
N LEU A 15 -17.69 -26.65 9.94
CA LEU A 15 -18.68 -26.02 10.83
C LEU A 15 -19.69 -25.19 10.01
N PRO A 16 -21.01 -25.32 10.27
CA PRO A 16 -22.01 -24.53 9.57
C PRO A 16 -21.84 -23.03 9.87
N GLY A 17 -21.85 -22.20 8.82
CA GLY A 17 -21.72 -20.74 8.95
C GLY A 17 -20.30 -20.18 8.95
N TRP A 18 -19.28 -21.00 8.66
CA TRP A 18 -17.92 -20.50 8.39
C TRP A 18 -17.97 -19.41 7.30
N ALA A 19 -17.22 -18.32 7.49
CA ALA A 19 -17.37 -17.10 6.69
C ALA A 19 -17.16 -17.33 5.19
N CYS A 20 -16.35 -18.32 4.85
CA CYS A 20 -16.06 -18.72 3.48
C CYS A 20 -17.08 -19.69 2.83
N ASP A 21 -18.15 -20.12 3.52
CA ASP A 21 -19.20 -21.00 2.99
C ASP A 21 -20.16 -20.30 2.01
N LYS A 22 -20.48 -19.03 2.30
CA LYS A 22 -21.57 -18.28 1.67
C LYS A 22 -21.15 -16.93 1.09
N LEU A 23 -20.26 -16.23 1.79
CA LEU A 23 -19.67 -14.98 1.32
C LEU A 23 -18.34 -15.36 0.68
N GLY A 24 -18.09 -14.90 -0.54
CA GLY A 24 -16.76 -15.13 -1.12
C GLY A 24 -15.71 -14.63 -0.13
N CYS A 25 -14.65 -15.42 0.04
CA CYS A 25 -13.69 -15.20 1.13
C CYS A 25 -12.90 -13.90 0.97
N GLY A 26 -13.08 -12.93 1.87
CA GLY A 26 -12.25 -11.72 1.99
C GLY A 26 -11.65 -11.16 0.71
N SER A 27 -10.33 -11.12 0.62
CA SER A 27 -9.62 -10.61 -0.56
C SER A 27 -9.96 -11.40 -1.84
N ARG A 28 -10.33 -12.69 -1.77
CA ARG A 28 -10.77 -13.49 -2.93
C ARG A 28 -12.12 -13.04 -3.47
N ALA A 29 -13.11 -12.81 -2.60
CA ALA A 29 -14.40 -12.22 -2.96
C ALA A 29 -14.21 -10.83 -3.51
N PHE A 30 -13.47 -10.02 -2.76
CA PHE A 30 -13.20 -8.65 -3.11
C PHE A 30 -12.64 -8.61 -4.51
N MET A 31 -11.59 -9.36 -4.80
CA MET A 31 -11.00 -9.40 -6.13
C MET A 31 -11.88 -10.10 -7.18
N ALA A 32 -12.84 -10.95 -6.81
CA ALA A 32 -13.80 -11.51 -7.76
C ALA A 32 -14.80 -10.45 -8.20
N ASN A 33 -15.42 -9.75 -7.24
CA ASN A 33 -16.47 -8.78 -7.50
C ASN A 33 -15.90 -7.44 -7.96
N PHE A 34 -14.91 -6.91 -7.23
CA PHE A 34 -14.34 -5.59 -7.48
C PHE A 34 -13.60 -5.49 -8.82
N SER A 35 -13.14 -6.63 -9.35
CA SER A 35 -12.55 -6.67 -10.69
C SER A 35 -13.49 -6.21 -11.80
N GLN A 36 -14.81 -6.33 -11.63
CA GLN A 36 -15.78 -5.87 -12.62
C GLN A 36 -15.73 -4.36 -12.88
N TYR A 37 -15.22 -3.57 -11.93
CA TYR A 37 -15.17 -2.11 -12.04
C TYR A 37 -13.96 -1.60 -12.83
N TRP A 38 -12.98 -2.45 -13.14
CA TRP A 38 -11.78 -2.08 -13.91
C TRP A 38 -11.37 -3.09 -15.00
N ASN A 39 -11.96 -4.28 -15.07
CA ASN A 39 -11.65 -5.30 -16.09
C ASN A 39 -12.35 -5.09 -17.44
N SER A 40 -12.78 -3.88 -17.76
CA SER A 40 -13.28 -3.58 -19.09
C SER A 40 -12.11 -3.45 -20.08
N SER A 41 -11.75 -4.59 -20.69
CA SER A 41 -10.90 -4.80 -21.88
C SER A 41 -9.37 -5.02 -21.67
N PRO A 42 -8.76 -6.01 -22.37
CA PRO A 42 -7.31 -6.13 -22.57
C PRO A 42 -6.67 -4.87 -23.19
N ASP A 43 -7.50 -4.09 -23.87
CA ASP A 43 -7.13 -2.81 -24.46
C ASP A 43 -7.56 -1.71 -23.48
N MET A 44 -6.62 -1.38 -22.59
CA MET A 44 -6.66 -0.46 -21.45
C MET A 44 -7.05 1.00 -21.76
N PHE A 45 -7.81 1.27 -22.82
CA PHE A 45 -8.03 2.60 -23.38
C PHE A 45 -9.21 3.35 -22.74
N PHE A 46 -10.19 2.65 -22.13
CA PHE A 46 -11.31 3.30 -21.43
C PHE A 46 -11.79 2.48 -20.22
N ALA A 47 -11.08 2.58 -19.08
CA ALA A 47 -11.69 2.22 -17.79
C ALA A 47 -12.47 3.43 -17.28
N PRO A 48 -13.83 3.42 -17.28
CA PRO A 48 -14.64 4.59 -16.93
C PRO A 48 -14.40 5.08 -15.49
N TYR A 49 -13.80 4.24 -14.64
CA TYR A 49 -13.51 4.53 -13.23
C TYR A 49 -12.01 4.61 -12.92
N GLY A 50 -11.15 4.65 -13.95
CA GLY A 50 -9.69 4.68 -13.81
C GLY A 50 -9.04 3.30 -13.74
N GLN A 51 -7.71 3.27 -13.70
CA GLN A 51 -6.92 2.04 -13.68
C GLN A 51 -6.38 1.74 -12.28
N LEU A 52 -6.57 0.50 -11.82
CA LEU A 52 -5.89 -0.02 -10.63
C LEU A 52 -4.37 0.05 -10.80
N GLN A 53 -3.70 0.91 -10.03
CA GLN A 53 -2.23 1.01 -10.08
C GLN A 53 -1.57 -0.22 -9.46
N GLY A 54 -2.14 -0.71 -8.37
CA GLY A 54 -1.68 -1.88 -7.65
C GLY A 54 -2.27 -1.87 -6.24
N ALA A 55 -1.98 -2.90 -5.47
CA ALA A 55 -2.35 -2.99 -4.06
C ALA A 55 -1.10 -3.05 -3.17
N ILE A 56 -1.21 -2.47 -1.98
CA ILE A 56 -0.24 -2.61 -0.91
C ILE A 56 -0.96 -3.39 0.19
N ILE A 57 -0.54 -4.63 0.42
CA ILE A 57 -1.14 -5.51 1.41
C ILE A 57 -0.29 -5.46 2.67
N MET A 58 -0.92 -5.24 3.81
CA MET A 58 -0.28 -5.19 5.11
C MET A 58 -0.79 -6.36 5.94
N ASP A 59 0.13 -7.09 6.55
CA ASP A 59 -0.20 -8.19 7.45
C ASP A 59 0.91 -8.31 8.48
N THR A 60 0.53 -8.37 9.75
CA THR A 60 1.44 -8.30 10.90
C THR A 60 2.46 -7.15 10.75
N MET A 61 2.12 -5.96 11.25
CA MET A 61 2.97 -4.75 11.09
C MET A 61 3.40 -4.14 12.42
N MET A 62 3.13 -4.83 13.54
CA MET A 62 3.25 -4.31 14.90
C MET A 62 4.21 -5.14 15.78
N ASN A 63 5.20 -5.78 15.16
CA ASN A 63 6.25 -6.51 15.87
C ASN A 63 7.64 -6.00 15.45
N TYR A 64 8.20 -5.09 16.23
CA TYR A 64 9.56 -4.60 16.08
C TYR A 64 10.42 -5.12 17.24
N ASP A 65 11.59 -5.69 16.93
CA ASP A 65 12.51 -6.17 17.97
C ASP A 65 13.98 -6.06 17.52
N SER A 66 14.70 -5.11 18.11
CA SER A 66 16.13 -4.85 17.85
C SER A 66 17.08 -5.73 18.67
N THR A 67 16.57 -6.66 19.47
CA THR A 67 17.36 -7.61 20.25
C THR A 67 18.04 -8.62 19.31
N PRO A 68 19.33 -8.94 19.48
CA PRO A 68 19.98 -10.01 18.71
C PRO A 68 19.19 -11.33 18.81
N ASN A 69 19.10 -12.06 17.68
CA ASN A 69 18.34 -13.30 17.55
C ASN A 69 16.82 -13.19 17.76
N SER A 70 16.23 -12.00 17.67
CA SER A 70 14.77 -11.81 17.67
C SER A 70 14.09 -12.20 16.36
N GLN A 71 14.83 -12.43 15.26
CA GLN A 71 14.33 -12.97 13.99
C GLN A 71 14.77 -14.41 13.73
N ILE A 72 13.83 -15.32 13.46
CA ILE A 72 14.11 -16.63 12.88
C ILE A 72 14.38 -16.43 11.39
N VAL A 73 15.50 -16.98 10.91
CA VAL A 73 15.93 -16.89 9.51
C VAL A 73 15.99 -18.30 8.93
N PRO A 74 15.00 -18.71 8.12
CA PRO A 74 15.01 -20.02 7.49
C PRO A 74 16.24 -20.23 6.60
N LEU A 75 16.84 -21.43 6.65
CA LEU A 75 18.03 -21.76 5.86
C LEU A 75 17.79 -21.66 4.36
N GLN A 76 16.55 -21.89 3.91
CA GLN A 76 16.14 -21.79 2.51
C GLN A 76 16.37 -20.37 1.94
N LEU A 77 16.29 -19.33 2.78
CA LEU A 77 16.59 -17.96 2.36
C LEU A 77 18.05 -17.79 1.91
N LYS A 78 18.99 -18.60 2.42
CA LYS A 78 20.39 -18.57 1.96
C LYS A 78 20.50 -18.88 0.47
N THR A 79 19.64 -19.75 -0.04
CA THR A 79 19.65 -20.18 -1.44
C THR A 79 18.85 -19.23 -2.33
N ILE A 80 17.65 -18.84 -1.90
CA ILE A 80 16.71 -18.08 -2.73
C ILE A 80 17.02 -16.57 -2.68
N PHE A 81 17.43 -16.08 -1.51
CA PHE A 81 17.65 -14.67 -1.20
C PHE A 81 18.99 -14.46 -0.49
N PRO A 82 20.13 -14.82 -1.11
CA PRO A 82 21.44 -14.81 -0.44
C PRO A 82 21.85 -13.43 0.08
N LYS A 83 21.43 -12.35 -0.60
CA LYS A 83 21.71 -10.97 -0.18
C LYS A 83 20.99 -10.63 1.12
N GLN A 84 19.67 -10.89 1.18
CA GLN A 84 18.83 -10.64 2.35
C GLN A 84 19.24 -11.53 3.52
N TYR A 85 19.53 -12.81 3.25
CA TYR A 85 20.07 -13.73 4.25
C TYR A 85 21.36 -13.17 4.89
N LYS A 86 22.34 -12.77 4.07
CA LYS A 86 23.59 -12.18 4.58
C LYS A 86 23.35 -10.88 5.36
N SER A 87 22.43 -10.02 4.88
CA SER A 87 22.08 -8.78 5.58
C SER A 87 21.50 -9.04 6.96
N ILE A 88 20.54 -9.95 7.09
CA ILE A 88 19.89 -10.27 8.37
C ILE A 88 20.87 -10.98 9.32
N ILE A 89 21.69 -11.92 8.83
CA ILE A 89 22.73 -12.57 9.63
C ILE A 89 23.77 -11.56 10.11
N GLY A 90 24.25 -10.67 9.23
CA GLY A 90 25.19 -9.60 9.58
C GLY A 90 24.61 -8.62 10.60
N ASN A 91 23.29 -8.42 10.57
CA ASN A 91 22.55 -7.64 11.56
C ASN A 91 22.17 -8.47 12.82
N LYS A 92 22.94 -9.52 13.13
CA LYS A 92 22.75 -10.36 14.32
C LYS A 92 21.35 -10.95 14.46
N LYS A 93 20.67 -11.22 13.34
CA LYS A 93 19.30 -11.77 13.28
C LYS A 93 18.29 -10.94 14.09
N ARG A 94 18.38 -9.62 14.02
CA ARG A 94 17.37 -8.72 14.58
C ARG A 94 16.13 -8.67 13.68
N GLY A 95 14.97 -8.56 14.31
CA GLY A 95 13.68 -8.28 13.69
C GLY A 95 13.39 -6.77 13.65
N ASP A 96 14.39 -5.97 13.28
CA ASP A 96 14.36 -4.50 13.24
C ASP A 96 14.03 -3.97 11.83
N PHE A 97 13.37 -4.79 11.01
CA PHE A 97 13.11 -4.49 9.61
C PHE A 97 11.66 -4.77 9.20
N LEU A 98 11.18 -3.99 8.24
CA LEU A 98 9.98 -4.29 7.47
C LEU A 98 10.36 -5.19 6.29
N LEU A 99 9.66 -6.32 6.14
CA LEU A 99 9.73 -7.13 4.94
C LEU A 99 8.78 -6.54 3.90
N ILE A 100 9.27 -6.38 2.68
CA ILE A 100 8.44 -6.13 1.50
C ILE A 100 8.73 -7.19 0.44
N THR A 101 7.68 -7.74 -0.17
CA THR A 101 7.82 -8.70 -1.26
C THR A 101 6.82 -8.45 -2.37
N GLY A 102 7.18 -8.88 -3.58
CA GLY A 102 6.41 -8.74 -4.80
C GLY A 102 7.05 -9.55 -5.92
N ARG A 103 6.31 -9.83 -6.98
CA ARG A 103 6.81 -10.53 -8.16
C ARG A 103 7.73 -9.63 -8.94
N GLN A 104 8.94 -10.12 -9.11
CA GLN A 104 9.98 -9.44 -9.84
C GLN A 104 10.85 -10.50 -10.49
N ARG A 105 10.37 -11.00 -11.62
CA ARG A 105 11.23 -11.58 -12.62
C ARG A 105 11.37 -10.54 -13.75
N ASP A 106 12.48 -10.58 -14.47
CA ASP A 106 12.68 -9.69 -15.61
C ASP A 106 12.52 -10.52 -16.88
N THR A 107 11.36 -10.37 -17.54
CA THR A 107 11.11 -10.97 -18.86
C THR A 107 11.08 -9.92 -19.96
N GLY A 108 11.60 -8.71 -19.72
CA GLY A 108 11.73 -7.65 -20.73
C GLY A 108 10.42 -7.00 -21.21
N ARG A 109 9.24 -7.60 -20.97
CA ARG A 109 7.92 -7.04 -21.34
C ARG A 109 6.94 -6.88 -20.17
N GLN A 110 7.11 -7.62 -19.08
CA GLN A 110 6.19 -7.58 -17.93
C GLN A 110 6.91 -7.05 -16.69
N ARG A 111 6.50 -5.85 -16.25
CA ARG A 111 6.89 -5.28 -14.96
C ARG A 111 5.75 -5.57 -14.00
N ASP A 112 5.72 -6.78 -13.42
CA ASP A 112 4.67 -7.20 -12.48
C ASP A 112 4.60 -6.24 -11.29
N ASP A 113 5.33 -6.52 -10.21
CA ASP A 113 5.24 -5.70 -9.00
C ASP A 113 6.46 -4.77 -8.85
N LYS A 114 7.42 -4.82 -9.80
CA LYS A 114 8.69 -4.07 -9.76
C LYS A 114 8.50 -2.56 -9.53
N GLU A 115 7.58 -1.94 -10.25
CA GLU A 115 7.33 -0.49 -10.10
C GLU A 115 6.82 -0.14 -8.69
N LEU A 116 5.95 -0.98 -8.12
CA LEU A 116 5.46 -0.80 -6.74
C LEU A 116 6.58 -1.03 -5.72
N LEU A 117 7.39 -2.07 -5.91
CA LEU A 117 8.56 -2.36 -5.06
C LEU A 117 9.56 -1.20 -5.07
N ASP A 118 10.00 -0.78 -6.25
CA ASP A 118 10.97 0.30 -6.42
C ASP A 118 10.43 1.62 -5.84
N THR A 119 9.15 1.93 -6.08
CA THR A 119 8.53 3.16 -5.58
C THR A 119 8.42 3.14 -4.06
N PHE A 120 8.01 2.02 -3.47
CA PHE A 120 7.92 1.88 -2.02
C PHE A 120 9.30 1.98 -1.37
N GLU A 121 10.30 1.25 -1.88
CA GLU A 121 11.68 1.32 -1.38
C GLU A 121 12.23 2.76 -1.48
N SER A 122 11.97 3.46 -2.59
CA SER A 122 12.38 4.85 -2.75
C SER A 122 11.69 5.77 -1.74
N CYS A 123 10.38 5.62 -1.51
CA CYS A 123 9.65 6.41 -0.52
C CYS A 123 10.12 6.12 0.91
N TYR A 124 10.34 4.85 1.25
CA TYR A 124 10.80 4.43 2.57
C TYR A 124 12.14 5.09 2.94
N ASN A 125 13.07 5.11 1.99
CA ASN A 125 14.37 5.76 2.14
C ASN A 125 14.28 7.31 2.19
N ARG A 126 13.20 7.90 1.67
CA ARG A 126 12.96 9.36 1.69
C ARG A 126 12.24 9.85 2.94
N ILE A 127 11.42 9.02 3.59
CA ILE A 127 10.74 9.39 4.84
C ILE A 127 11.76 9.85 5.90
N ASP A 128 12.92 9.20 5.97
CA ASP A 128 14.00 9.59 6.87
C ASP A 128 14.52 11.02 6.61
N ILE A 129 14.44 11.51 5.37
CA ILE A 129 14.80 12.88 5.00
C ILE A 129 13.68 13.85 5.41
N SER A 130 12.42 13.47 5.17
CA SER A 130 11.26 14.30 5.52
C SER A 130 11.13 14.49 7.04
N LEU A 131 11.41 13.46 7.83
CA LEU A 131 11.38 13.52 9.29
C LEU A 131 12.53 14.37 9.85
N ALA A 132 13.72 14.31 9.24
CA ALA A 132 14.86 15.17 9.57
C ALA A 132 14.56 16.66 9.40
N ILE A 133 13.79 17.02 8.36
CA ILE A 133 13.37 18.42 8.13
C ILE A 133 12.42 18.91 9.23
N THR A 134 11.60 18.02 9.81
CA THR A 134 10.69 18.34 10.92
C THR A 134 11.32 18.27 12.32
N GLY A 135 12.66 18.16 12.40
CA GLY A 135 13.39 18.12 13.68
C GLY A 135 13.41 16.76 14.38
N ARG A 136 12.93 15.68 13.75
CA ARG A 136 13.13 14.30 14.23
C ARG A 136 14.43 13.74 13.67
N GLU A 137 15.29 13.18 14.52
CA GLU A 137 16.55 12.59 14.05
C GLU A 137 16.33 11.51 12.98
N ARG A 138 17.17 11.55 11.94
CA ARG A 138 17.28 10.47 10.96
C ARG A 138 17.61 9.19 11.69
N SER A 139 16.74 8.18 11.58
CA SER A 139 16.90 6.93 12.32
C SER A 139 17.09 5.74 11.39
N ASP A 140 18.32 5.20 11.35
CA ASP A 140 18.63 3.91 10.70
C ASP A 140 18.06 2.69 11.48
N LYS A 141 17.19 2.97 12.46
CA LYS A 141 16.58 2.02 13.39
C LYS A 141 15.56 1.10 12.73
N TYR A 142 14.75 1.64 11.83
CA TYR A 142 13.66 0.93 11.15
C TYR A 142 14.08 0.57 9.73
N LYS A 143 14.64 -0.63 9.55
CA LYS A 143 15.22 -1.08 8.27
C LYS A 143 14.15 -1.60 7.31
N LEU A 144 14.49 -1.74 6.04
CA LEU A 144 13.68 -2.38 5.02
C LEU A 144 14.44 -3.59 4.44
N GLN A 145 13.74 -4.70 4.23
CA GLN A 145 14.25 -5.86 3.50
C GLN A 145 13.32 -6.18 2.33
N VAL A 146 13.82 -5.94 1.12
CA VAL A 146 13.09 -6.23 -0.12
C VAL A 146 13.37 -7.68 -0.56
N PHE A 147 12.33 -8.49 -0.71
CA PHE A 147 12.37 -9.87 -1.20
C PHE A 147 11.69 -9.97 -2.58
N PRO A 148 12.43 -9.76 -3.68
CA PRO A 148 11.88 -9.80 -5.03
C PRO A 148 11.65 -11.24 -5.49
N LEU A 149 10.41 -11.70 -5.56
CA LEU A 149 10.10 -13.10 -5.90
C LEU A 149 10.41 -13.39 -7.37
N PRO A 150 11.18 -14.46 -7.69
CA PRO A 150 11.74 -14.69 -9.01
C PRO A 150 10.76 -15.36 -9.99
N PHE A 151 9.51 -14.92 -10.01
CA PHE A 151 8.48 -15.45 -10.90
C PHE A 151 7.60 -14.35 -11.50
N HIS A 152 6.80 -14.76 -12.48
CA HIS A 152 5.83 -13.91 -13.17
C HIS A 152 4.42 -14.47 -13.12
N GLY A 153 3.44 -13.57 -13.24
CA GLY A 153 2.05 -13.95 -13.41
C GLY A 153 1.41 -14.58 -12.17
N PRO A 154 0.34 -15.36 -12.34
CA PRO A 154 -0.38 -16.01 -11.25
C PRO A 154 0.46 -17.12 -10.57
N PRO A 155 0.62 -17.11 -9.23
CA PRO A 155 1.32 -18.19 -8.53
C PRO A 155 0.64 -19.55 -8.71
N SER A 156 -0.68 -19.61 -8.95
CA SER A 156 -1.40 -20.85 -9.26
C SER A 156 -0.85 -21.61 -10.47
N LYS A 157 -0.22 -20.91 -11.42
CA LYS A 157 0.37 -21.47 -12.65
C LYS A 157 1.84 -21.89 -12.48
N LEU A 158 2.45 -21.65 -11.33
CA LEU A 158 3.83 -22.07 -11.07
C LEU A 158 3.94 -23.59 -10.90
N PRO A 159 5.07 -24.20 -11.27
CA PRO A 159 5.38 -25.57 -10.88
C PRO A 159 5.36 -25.74 -9.35
N GLU A 160 4.90 -26.88 -8.86
CA GLU A 160 4.82 -27.15 -7.41
C GLU A 160 6.18 -27.04 -6.69
N ARG A 161 7.26 -27.42 -7.37
CA ARG A 161 8.63 -27.24 -6.87
C ARG A 161 8.93 -25.76 -6.57
N ASP A 162 8.57 -24.88 -7.49
CA ASP A 162 8.83 -23.45 -7.36
C ASP A 162 7.93 -22.86 -6.26
N LYS A 163 6.63 -23.18 -6.26
CA LYS A 163 5.69 -22.79 -5.19
C LYS A 163 6.19 -23.20 -3.81
N SER A 164 6.66 -24.45 -3.66
CA SER A 164 7.15 -24.96 -2.38
C SER A 164 8.34 -24.16 -1.86
N SER A 165 9.22 -23.69 -2.75
CA SER A 165 10.41 -22.92 -2.36
C SER A 165 10.08 -21.53 -1.83
N ILE A 166 8.99 -20.91 -2.32
CA ILE A 166 8.54 -19.57 -1.94
C ILE A 166 7.27 -19.57 -1.08
N ARG A 167 6.80 -20.74 -0.64
CA ARG A 167 5.53 -20.91 0.09
C ARG A 167 5.36 -19.92 1.26
N PRO A 168 6.38 -19.60 2.08
CA PRO A 168 6.23 -18.60 3.14
C PRO A 168 5.80 -17.21 2.65
N PHE A 169 6.10 -16.86 1.41
CA PHE A 169 5.72 -15.58 0.79
C PHE A 169 4.35 -15.64 0.08
N LEU A 170 3.66 -16.79 0.10
CA LEU A 170 2.38 -17.00 -0.59
C LEU A 170 1.21 -17.20 0.39
N ARG A 171 1.29 -16.62 1.59
CA ARG A 171 0.35 -16.90 2.70
C ARG A 171 -0.69 -15.82 2.99
N SER A 172 -0.59 -14.64 2.38
CA SER A 172 -1.48 -13.51 2.70
C SER A 172 -2.24 -13.02 1.46
N ASP A 173 -3.03 -11.97 1.63
CA ASP A 173 -4.07 -11.52 0.70
C ASP A 173 -3.55 -11.08 -0.67
N HIS A 174 -2.28 -10.69 -0.78
CA HIS A 174 -1.65 -10.34 -2.07
C HIS A 174 -1.73 -11.47 -3.09
N VAL A 175 -1.79 -12.73 -2.64
CA VAL A 175 -1.96 -13.90 -3.52
C VAL A 175 -3.31 -13.87 -4.26
N SER A 176 -4.36 -13.35 -3.62
CA SER A 176 -5.68 -13.16 -4.25
C SER A 176 -5.64 -12.16 -5.40
N PHE A 177 -4.78 -11.13 -5.31
CA PHE A 177 -4.56 -10.16 -6.38
C PHE A 177 -3.79 -10.79 -7.54
N TRP A 178 -2.76 -11.57 -7.22
CA TRP A 178 -1.91 -12.23 -8.22
C TRP A 178 -2.64 -13.34 -8.99
N ASN A 179 -3.56 -14.07 -8.35
CA ASN A 179 -4.22 -15.24 -8.95
C ASN A 179 -5.41 -14.93 -9.87
N LYS A 180 -5.74 -13.66 -10.13
CA LYS A 180 -6.79 -13.30 -11.10
C LYS A 180 -6.29 -13.42 -12.54
N LEU A 181 -7.23 -13.49 -13.49
CA LEU A 181 -6.93 -13.59 -14.93
C LEU A 181 -5.98 -12.48 -15.41
N THR A 182 -6.15 -11.27 -14.90
CA THR A 182 -5.30 -10.10 -15.19
C THR A 182 -4.02 -10.04 -14.37
N SER A 183 -3.83 -10.93 -13.38
CA SER A 183 -2.63 -11.01 -12.56
C SER A 183 -2.24 -9.64 -11.96
N ASN A 184 -3.18 -9.04 -11.22
CA ASN A 184 -3.08 -7.65 -10.76
C ASN A 184 -1.82 -7.42 -9.91
N ARG A 185 -1.29 -6.19 -9.99
CA ARG A 185 -0.08 -5.82 -9.26
C ARG A 185 -0.36 -5.69 -7.76
N ALA A 186 0.46 -6.33 -6.93
CA ALA A 186 0.36 -6.21 -5.48
C ALA A 186 1.70 -6.47 -4.80
N ILE A 187 2.00 -5.71 -3.74
CA ILE A 187 3.13 -5.95 -2.85
C ILE A 187 2.62 -6.31 -1.45
N PHE A 188 3.42 -7.07 -0.71
CA PHE A 188 3.11 -7.55 0.63
C PHE A 188 4.12 -6.99 1.64
N LEU A 189 3.60 -6.39 2.70
CA LEU A 189 4.34 -5.81 3.81
C LEU A 189 4.09 -6.63 5.07
N SER A 190 5.16 -6.99 5.80
CA SER A 190 5.04 -7.72 7.05
C SER A 190 6.26 -7.57 7.95
N ASP A 191 6.05 -7.73 9.25
CA ASP A 191 7.04 -7.90 10.30
C ASP A 191 7.49 -9.37 10.47
N THR A 192 7.13 -10.27 9.54
CA THR A 192 7.44 -11.71 9.55
C THR A 192 6.72 -12.53 10.62
N ALA A 193 5.74 -11.95 11.33
CA ALA A 193 4.77 -12.67 12.14
C ALA A 193 5.42 -13.64 13.14
N ASN A 194 5.04 -14.91 13.09
CA ASN A 194 5.49 -16.00 13.94
C ASN A 194 6.99 -16.34 13.84
N MET A 195 7.76 -15.63 13.00
CA MET A 195 9.22 -15.76 12.96
C MET A 195 9.93 -14.76 13.88
N ARG A 196 9.21 -13.80 14.47
CA ARG A 196 9.81 -12.68 15.20
C ARG A 196 9.35 -12.58 16.66
N SER A 197 10.32 -12.39 17.56
CA SER A 197 10.10 -12.06 18.97
C SER A 197 9.03 -12.94 19.67
N TYR A 198 8.20 -12.35 20.53
CA TYR A 198 7.12 -13.01 21.26
C TYR A 198 6.10 -13.72 20.36
N MET A 199 5.91 -13.25 19.12
CA MET A 199 5.01 -13.90 18.14
C MET A 199 5.45 -15.31 17.76
N ARG A 200 6.69 -15.72 18.04
CA ARG A 200 7.12 -17.12 17.90
C ARG A 200 6.29 -18.10 18.72
N THR A 201 5.78 -17.64 19.86
CA THR A 201 4.94 -18.44 20.76
C THR A 201 3.53 -17.88 20.88
N CYS A 202 3.35 -16.58 20.64
CA CYS A 202 2.06 -15.91 20.81
C CYS A 202 1.23 -15.79 19.54
N TYR A 203 1.77 -16.04 18.34
CA TYR A 203 0.99 -15.92 17.11
C TYR A 203 -0.28 -16.78 17.17
N HIS A 204 -1.44 -16.13 17.01
CA HIS A 204 -2.77 -16.75 17.13
C HIS A 204 -3.04 -17.37 18.52
N GLN A 205 -2.44 -16.82 19.57
CA GLN A 205 -2.71 -17.19 20.97
C GLN A 205 -3.26 -15.98 21.72
N LEU A 206 -3.78 -16.19 22.93
CA LEU A 206 -4.33 -15.12 23.76
C LEU A 206 -3.32 -14.01 24.12
N CYS A 207 -2.01 -14.30 24.06
CA CYS A 207 -0.96 -13.31 24.28
C CYS A 207 -0.65 -12.45 23.03
N ASP A 208 -1.27 -12.72 21.88
CA ASP A 208 -1.24 -11.84 20.70
C ASP A 208 -2.14 -10.62 20.95
N SER A 209 -1.65 -9.68 21.75
CA SER A 209 -2.43 -8.53 22.20
C SER A 209 -1.61 -7.25 22.23
N LEU A 210 -2.30 -6.14 22.41
CA LEU A 210 -1.68 -4.81 22.48
C LEU A 210 -0.72 -4.64 23.68
N SER A 211 -0.67 -5.59 24.63
CA SER A 211 0.27 -5.56 25.76
C SER A 211 1.75 -5.54 25.36
N HIS A 212 2.07 -5.92 24.12
CA HIS A 212 3.44 -5.92 23.59
C HIS A 212 3.78 -4.67 22.77
N VAL A 213 2.85 -3.72 22.63
CA VAL A 213 3.07 -2.48 21.88
C VAL A 213 3.91 -1.52 22.70
N THR A 214 5.01 -1.07 22.12
CA THR A 214 5.94 -0.10 22.70
C THR A 214 6.11 1.09 21.76
N ASP A 215 6.74 2.17 22.23
CA ASP A 215 7.05 3.34 21.38
C ASP A 215 7.88 2.97 20.14
N ASP A 216 8.74 1.97 20.24
CA ASP A 216 9.53 1.46 19.12
C ASP A 216 8.66 0.75 18.08
N VAL A 217 7.67 -0.02 18.54
CA VAL A 217 6.67 -0.64 17.66
C VAL A 217 5.82 0.43 16.97
N LEU A 218 5.37 1.43 17.72
CA LEU A 218 4.59 2.54 17.17
C LEU A 218 5.39 3.37 16.16
N GLY A 219 6.67 3.63 16.43
CA GLY A 219 7.56 4.32 15.50
C GLY A 219 7.82 3.51 14.22
N PHE A 220 8.00 2.20 14.35
CA PHE A 220 8.14 1.28 13.22
C PHE A 220 6.88 1.26 12.34
N LEU A 221 5.69 1.20 12.97
CA LEU A 221 4.40 1.27 12.27
C LEU A 221 4.20 2.64 11.62
N SER A 222 4.50 3.73 12.32
CA SER A 222 4.37 5.11 11.81
C SER A 222 5.19 5.29 10.53
N LYS A 223 6.48 4.92 10.53
CA LYS A 223 7.33 5.03 9.32
C LYS A 223 6.75 4.21 8.15
N SER A 224 6.20 3.04 8.45
CA SER A 224 5.57 2.18 7.45
C SER A 224 4.32 2.84 6.85
N CYS A 225 3.43 3.39 7.69
CA CYS A 225 2.23 4.12 7.28
C CYS A 225 2.57 5.38 6.46
N ASP A 226 3.54 6.18 6.90
CA ASP A 226 3.99 7.37 6.18
C ASP A 226 4.54 7.00 4.80
N THR A 227 5.28 5.89 4.72
CA THR A 227 5.77 5.37 3.45
C THR A 227 4.62 4.96 2.52
N ILE A 228 3.56 4.33 3.03
CA ILE A 228 2.38 3.92 2.25
C ILE A 228 1.67 5.15 1.68
N VAL A 229 1.47 6.19 2.50
CA VAL A 229 0.86 7.46 2.06
C VAL A 229 1.71 8.12 0.98
N MET A 230 3.03 8.22 1.20
CA MET A 230 3.95 8.80 0.22
C MET A 230 3.96 8.01 -1.09
N THR A 231 4.03 6.68 -1.02
CA THR A 231 4.00 5.78 -2.17
C THR A 231 2.71 5.95 -2.97
N THR A 232 1.57 6.00 -2.28
CA THR A 232 0.25 6.21 -2.90
C THR A 232 0.17 7.57 -3.59
N ASN A 233 0.72 8.61 -2.97
CA ASN A 233 0.79 9.94 -3.56
C ASN A 233 1.67 9.97 -4.82
N VAL A 234 2.83 9.31 -4.81
CA VAL A 234 3.70 9.23 -5.98
C VAL A 234 3.01 8.48 -7.13
N LEU A 235 2.43 7.32 -6.87
CA LEU A 235 1.79 6.48 -7.90
C LEU A 235 0.54 7.15 -8.51
N THR A 236 -0.23 7.89 -7.71
CA THR A 236 -1.43 8.58 -8.21
C THR A 236 -1.10 9.90 -8.93
N LYS A 237 -0.11 10.67 -8.45
CA LYS A 237 0.31 11.95 -9.08
C LYS A 237 1.11 11.76 -10.37
N THR A 238 1.84 10.65 -10.53
CA THR A 238 2.63 10.37 -11.77
C THR A 238 1.75 10.34 -13.03
N ARG A 239 0.43 10.13 -12.89
CA ARG A 239 -0.52 10.12 -14.01
C ARG A 239 -1.32 11.41 -14.19
N CYS A 240 -1.32 12.30 -13.20
CA CYS A 240 -1.84 13.65 -13.38
C CYS A 240 -0.73 14.48 -14.03
N SER A 241 -0.60 14.40 -15.36
CA SER A 241 0.23 15.36 -16.08
C SER A 241 -0.32 16.75 -15.80
N SER A 242 0.37 17.52 -14.95
CA SER A 242 0.23 18.97 -14.91
C SER A 242 0.35 19.43 -16.35
N GLY A 243 -0.73 20.01 -16.90
CA GLY A 243 -0.72 20.56 -18.24
C GLY A 243 0.51 21.43 -18.39
N ARG A 244 1.44 21.00 -19.25
CA ARG A 244 2.56 21.81 -19.68
C ARG A 244 1.93 22.99 -20.41
N ASN A 245 1.87 24.13 -19.74
CA ASN A 245 1.81 25.47 -20.33
C ASN A 245 2.01 26.50 -19.22
N SER A 246 3.28 26.79 -18.95
CA SER A 246 3.67 28.16 -18.65
C SER A 246 5.00 28.38 -19.38
N SER A 247 4.88 28.87 -20.60
CA SER A 247 5.95 29.60 -21.26
C SER A 247 6.54 30.60 -20.28
N SER A 248 7.85 30.50 -20.09
CA SER A 248 8.64 31.57 -19.49
C SER A 248 8.53 32.81 -20.37
N GLU A 249 7.60 33.70 -20.08
CA GLU A 249 7.75 35.09 -20.53
C GLU A 249 8.73 35.75 -19.59
N GLY A 250 9.96 35.86 -20.09
CA GLY A 250 10.96 36.75 -19.54
C GLY A 250 10.42 38.18 -19.56
N LEU A 251 10.46 38.80 -18.40
CA LEU A 251 10.29 40.23 -18.21
C LEU A 251 11.42 40.96 -18.97
N THR A 252 11.12 41.57 -20.10
CA THR A 252 11.94 42.68 -20.62
C THR A 252 11.09 43.90 -20.94
N SER A 253 11.42 44.96 -20.24
CA SER A 253 10.93 46.31 -20.37
C SER A 253 11.23 46.89 -21.76
N GLY A 254 10.22 47.54 -22.36
CA GLY A 254 10.39 48.61 -23.33
C GLY A 254 10.50 48.17 -24.80
N THR A 255 9.44 48.40 -25.58
CA THR A 255 9.44 49.32 -26.75
C THR A 255 8.06 49.32 -27.42
N ILE A 256 7.48 50.51 -27.48
CA ILE A 256 6.31 50.89 -28.26
C ILE A 256 6.65 50.79 -29.77
N ALA A 257 5.84 50.11 -30.59
CA ALA A 257 5.67 50.45 -32.02
C ALA A 257 4.48 49.75 -32.70
N LYS A 258 3.40 50.52 -32.89
CA LYS A 258 2.58 50.68 -34.12
C LYS A 258 2.31 49.45 -35.00
N ILE A 259 1.05 49.01 -35.04
CA ILE A 259 0.46 48.36 -36.24
C ILE A 259 -0.55 49.33 -36.85
N VAL A 260 -0.20 49.82 -38.04
CA VAL A 260 -1.05 50.59 -38.96
C VAL A 260 -1.70 49.62 -39.95
N VAL A 261 -2.95 49.94 -40.28
CA VAL A 261 -3.89 49.27 -41.18
C VAL A 261 -3.41 49.27 -42.65
N ALA A 262 -3.53 48.10 -43.32
CA ALA A 262 -3.85 47.89 -44.74
C ALA A 262 -4.01 46.35 -44.93
N GLY A 263 -4.95 45.74 -45.63
CA GLY A 263 -5.92 46.16 -46.63
C GLY A 263 -6.07 45.01 -47.64
N ILE A 264 -7.23 44.34 -47.61
CA ILE A 264 -7.94 43.66 -48.73
C ILE A 264 -7.24 42.49 -49.48
N CYS A 265 -7.83 41.28 -49.40
CA CYS A 265 -8.34 40.53 -50.57
C CYS A 265 -9.04 39.21 -50.17
N THR A 266 -10.28 39.09 -50.65
CA THR A 266 -11.28 38.01 -50.60
C THR A 266 -10.85 36.67 -51.23
N PHE A 267 -11.25 35.52 -50.66
CA PHE A 267 -12.33 34.63 -51.18
C PHE A 267 -12.48 33.32 -50.37
N ILE A 268 -13.67 33.15 -49.78
CA ILE A 268 -14.54 31.97 -49.58
C ILE A 268 -13.92 30.57 -49.34
N GLY A 269 -14.31 30.00 -48.20
CA GLY A 269 -14.35 28.55 -47.93
C GLY A 269 -14.98 28.25 -46.57
N PHE A 270 -16.31 28.22 -46.50
CA PHE A 270 -17.09 27.88 -45.30
C PHE A 270 -17.02 26.37 -45.01
N VAL A 271 -16.58 25.98 -43.81
CA VAL A 271 -17.19 24.88 -43.04
C VAL A 271 -17.16 25.25 -41.56
N ILE A 272 -18.34 25.60 -41.03
CA ILE A 272 -18.58 25.66 -39.59
C ILE A 272 -18.96 24.25 -39.14
N VAL A 273 -18.14 23.65 -38.29
CA VAL A 273 -18.61 22.68 -37.29
C VAL A 273 -18.01 23.07 -35.95
N THR A 274 -18.72 23.92 -35.23
CA THR A 274 -18.58 24.06 -33.79
C THR A 274 -19.39 22.97 -33.13
N VAL A 275 -18.71 22.00 -32.51
CA VAL A 275 -19.24 21.33 -31.31
C VAL A 275 -18.21 21.50 -30.21
N ALA A 276 -18.38 22.58 -29.46
CA ALA A 276 -17.80 22.71 -28.15
C ALA A 276 -18.51 21.72 -27.20
N LYS A 277 -17.78 20.72 -26.72
CA LYS A 277 -18.01 20.14 -25.39
C LYS A 277 -16.82 20.50 -24.50
N SER A 278 -16.76 21.78 -24.13
CA SER A 278 -16.04 22.20 -22.94
C SER A 278 -17.09 22.38 -21.83
N THR A 279 -17.17 21.37 -20.98
CA THR A 279 -17.84 21.43 -19.68
C THR A 279 -17.15 20.42 -18.77
N TYR A 280 -16.73 20.69 -17.55
CA TYR A 280 -16.43 21.92 -16.84
C TYR A 280 -15.73 21.37 -15.57
N CYS A 281 -14.40 21.42 -15.47
CA CYS A 281 -13.75 21.14 -14.18
C CYS A 281 -13.98 22.37 -13.31
N ARG A 282 -15.07 22.34 -12.53
CA ARG A 282 -15.34 23.36 -11.52
C ARG A 282 -14.31 23.25 -10.42
N ARG A 283 -13.28 24.09 -10.51
CA ARG A 283 -12.36 24.38 -9.41
C ARG A 283 -13.17 25.10 -8.33
N ARG A 284 -13.41 24.45 -7.19
CA ARG A 284 -13.73 25.17 -5.96
C ARG A 284 -12.41 25.44 -5.27
N SER A 285 -11.87 26.62 -5.54
CA SER A 285 -10.77 27.24 -4.78
C SER A 285 -11.42 28.28 -3.86
N SER A 286 -11.64 27.90 -2.61
CA SER A 286 -11.82 28.75 -1.43
C SER A 286 -12.10 27.79 -0.28
N ASP A 287 -11.06 27.42 0.46
CA ASP A 287 -10.82 28.03 1.77
C ASP A 287 -9.39 27.73 2.19
N SER A 288 -8.75 28.80 2.65
CA SER A 288 -7.49 28.90 3.38
C SER A 288 -6.81 27.60 3.81
N ASP A 289 -5.59 27.40 3.28
CA ASP A 289 -4.51 26.70 3.97
C ASP A 289 -4.23 27.43 5.30
N VAL A 290 -4.93 27.05 6.35
CA VAL A 290 -4.49 27.24 7.74
C VAL A 290 -4.16 25.85 8.24
N LEU A 291 -2.86 25.58 8.35
CA LEU A 291 -2.36 24.57 9.27
C LEU A 291 -3.02 24.85 10.62
N VAL A 292 -3.77 23.89 11.15
CA VAL A 292 -4.27 23.97 12.52
C VAL A 292 -3.04 24.10 13.41
N ASP A 293 -2.84 25.32 13.93
CA ASP A 293 -1.90 25.58 15.01
C ASP A 293 -2.31 24.72 16.21
N GLY A 294 -1.31 24.10 16.81
CA GLY A 294 -1.45 23.12 17.89
C GLY A 294 -1.81 23.73 19.24
N ASP A 295 -2.88 24.51 19.31
CA ASP A 295 -3.49 24.97 20.55
C ASP A 295 -5.01 24.89 20.38
N GLN A 296 -5.62 23.77 20.77
CA GLN A 296 -6.98 23.56 21.32
C GLN A 296 -7.27 22.05 21.34
N LEU A 297 -6.59 21.32 22.23
CA LEU A 297 -7.14 20.09 22.79
C LEU A 297 -7.78 20.48 24.12
N GLU A 298 -9.08 20.74 24.12
CA GLU A 298 -9.86 20.70 25.36
C GLU A 298 -9.72 19.28 25.93
N GLU A 299 -9.36 19.20 27.22
CA GLU A 299 -9.42 17.99 28.02
C GLU A 299 -10.85 17.43 27.97
N VAL A 300 -11.07 16.41 27.15
CA VAL A 300 -12.24 15.54 27.32
C VAL A 300 -11.89 14.59 28.45
N SER A 301 -12.34 14.94 29.65
CA SER A 301 -12.38 14.03 30.80
C SER A 301 -13.29 12.85 30.46
N LEU A 302 -12.69 11.69 30.15
CA LEU A 302 -13.42 10.43 30.06
C LEU A 302 -13.68 9.94 31.49
N ASP A 303 -14.86 10.28 32.00
CA ASP A 303 -15.36 9.78 33.28
C ASP A 303 -15.70 8.29 33.15
N PHE A 304 -14.92 7.46 33.84
CA PHE A 304 -15.15 6.02 33.97
C PHE A 304 -16.28 5.80 34.98
N THR A 305 -17.49 5.57 34.48
CA THR A 305 -18.55 4.92 35.26
C THR A 305 -18.92 3.60 34.60
N SER A 306 -18.47 2.52 35.25
CA SER A 306 -18.79 1.13 34.91
C SER A 306 -20.30 0.88 35.07
N PRO A 307 -20.98 0.23 34.11
CA PRO A 307 -22.25 -0.43 34.41
C PRO A 307 -21.97 -1.70 35.20
N GLU A 308 -22.66 -1.86 36.33
CA GLU A 308 -22.68 -3.08 37.15
C GLU A 308 -23.08 -4.32 36.33
N PRO A 309 -22.59 -5.52 36.70
CA PRO A 309 -22.93 -6.75 36.00
C PRO A 309 -24.34 -7.21 36.36
N GLU A 310 -25.22 -7.33 35.36
CA GLU A 310 -26.48 -8.07 35.49
C GLU A 310 -26.19 -9.54 35.81
N SER A 311 -26.70 -9.99 36.95
CA SER A 311 -26.71 -11.36 37.41
C SER A 311 -27.69 -12.20 36.58
N CYS A 312 -27.19 -13.23 35.88
CA CYS A 312 -28.04 -14.29 35.36
C CYS A 312 -28.53 -15.15 36.53
N GLU A 313 -29.80 -15.00 36.89
CA GLU A 313 -30.50 -15.91 37.79
C GLU A 313 -30.73 -17.27 37.11
N ASP A 314 -30.42 -18.33 37.86
CA ASP A 314 -30.88 -19.70 37.67
C ASP A 314 -32.41 -19.75 37.60
N GLN A 315 -32.95 -20.39 36.57
CA GLN A 315 -34.29 -20.98 36.66
C GLN A 315 -34.21 -22.47 36.31
N SER A 316 -34.13 -23.26 37.38
CA SER A 316 -34.56 -24.65 37.42
C SER A 316 -36.09 -24.77 37.57
N SER A 317 -36.63 -25.93 37.17
CA SER A 317 -38.03 -26.43 37.28
C SER A 317 -38.92 -26.07 36.08
N VAL A 318 -39.59 -27.01 35.38
CA VAL A 318 -40.10 -28.36 35.68
C VAL A 318 -39.97 -29.25 34.45
#